data_AF-A0AAW8TUS9-F1
#
_entry.id   AF-A0AAW8TUS9-F1
#
_cell.length_a   1.000
_cell.length_b   1.000
_cell.length_c   1.000
_cell.angle_alpha   90.00
_cell.angle_beta   90.00
_cell.angle_gamma   90.00
#
_symmetry.space_group_name_H-M   'P 1'
#
loop_
_entity.id
_entity.type
_entity.pdbx_description
1 polymer ?
#
loop_
_entity_poly.entity_id
_entity_poly.type
_entity_poly.pdbx_seq_one_letter_code
_entity_poly.pdbx_strand_id
1 'polypeptide(L)' 'MTCLRCNDERIIWTHETLGQLKCSPCPACNKNGEAIRREQAQLDREIEQLKREIAGRERISVNG' A
#
# COMPACT_ATOMS: atom_id res chain seq x y z
N MET A 1 -3.40 16.57 -3.51
CA MET A 1 -3.06 17.27 -2.26
C MET A 1 -4.30 17.46 -1.44
N THR A 2 -4.63 16.47 -0.62
CA THR A 2 -5.86 16.44 0.18
C THR A 2 -5.55 16.69 1.66
N CYS A 3 -4.34 16.33 2.11
CA CYS A 3 -3.91 16.53 3.48
C CYS A 3 -2.69 17.46 3.58
N LEU A 4 -2.86 18.63 4.20
CA LEU A 4 -1.77 19.59 4.43
C LEU A 4 -0.72 19.13 5.45
N ARG A 5 -1.02 18.07 6.24
CA ARG A 5 -0.08 17.52 7.23
C ARG A 5 0.93 16.55 6.62
N CYS A 6 0.48 15.71 5.69
CA CYS A 6 1.36 14.72 5.05
C CYS A 6 1.57 14.98 3.56
N ASN A 7 0.90 15.96 2.94
CA ASN A 7 0.95 16.19 1.49
C ASN A 7 0.65 14.91 0.69
N ASP A 8 -0.30 14.12 1.18
CA ASP A 8 -0.67 12.78 0.68
C ASP A 8 0.42 11.70 0.81
N GLU A 9 1.50 11.97 1.57
CA GLU A 9 2.52 10.98 1.92
C GLU A 9 2.01 9.94 2.93
N ARG A 10 2.63 8.76 2.91
CA ARG A 10 2.31 7.62 3.80
C ARG A 10 2.87 7.82 5.21
N ILE A 11 4.04 8.44 5.34
CA ILE A 11 4.71 8.74 6.60
C ILE A 11 5.04 10.22 6.66
N ILE A 12 5.06 10.78 7.85
CA ILE A 12 5.53 12.14 8.12
C ILE A 12 6.79 12.07 8.98
N TRP A 13 7.73 12.96 8.71
CA TRP A 13 8.94 13.14 9.52
C TRP A 13 8.76 14.36 10.42
N THR A 14 8.94 14.17 11.72
CA THR A 14 8.82 15.24 12.71
C THR A 14 10.13 15.36 13.48
N HIS A 15 10.59 16.60 13.66
CA HIS A 15 11.70 16.89 14.58
C HIS A 15 11.17 16.91 16.01
N GLU A 16 11.77 16.11 16.88
CA GLU A 16 11.55 16.21 18.31
C GLU A 16 12.48 17.27 18.94
N THR A 17 12.11 17.74 20.12
CA THR A 17 12.81 18.80 20.87
C THR A 17 14.31 18.54 21.06
N LEU A 18 14.73 17.27 21.07
CA LEU A 18 16.12 16.85 21.23
C LEU A 18 16.89 16.73 19.89
N GLY A 19 16.34 17.26 18.80
CA GLY A 19 16.95 17.16 17.46
C GLY A 19 16.81 15.79 16.81
N GLN A 20 16.10 14.85 17.44
CA GLN A 20 15.84 13.54 16.87
C GLN A 20 14.75 13.65 15.80
N LEU A 21 14.96 12.95 14.67
CA LEU A 21 13.95 12.77 13.65
C LEU A 21 13.13 11.53 13.96
N LYS A 22 11.81 11.69 14.01
CA LYS A 22 10.86 10.59 14.17
C LYS A 22 9.99 10.47 12.94
N CYS A 23 9.91 9.27 12.39
CA CYS A 23 8.89 8.94 11.39
C CYS A 23 7.63 8.42 12.09
N SER A 24 6.47 8.88 11.65
CA SER A 24 5.19 8.37 12.11
C SER A 24 4.16 8.42 10.99
N PRO A 25 3.11 7.58 11.00
CA PRO A 25 2.03 7.72 10.04
C PRO A 25 1.26 9.02 10.30
N CYS A 26 0.71 9.62 9.25
CA CYS A 26 -0.21 10.74 9.42
C CYS A 26 -1.37 10.33 10.35
N PRO A 27 -1.60 11.01 11.48
CA PRO A 27 -2.62 10.61 12.45
C PRO A 27 -4.06 10.78 11.92
N ALA A 28 -4.23 11.51 10.81
CA ALA A 28 -5.50 11.67 10.12
C ALA A 28 -5.64 10.70 8.95
N CYS A 29 -4.68 10.70 8.02
CA CYS A 29 -4.81 9.94 6.76
C CYS A 29 -4.38 8.49 6.87
N ASN A 30 -3.41 8.20 7.73
CA ASN A 30 -2.81 6.87 7.87
C ASN A 30 -2.96 6.37 9.32
N LYS A 31 -4.03 6.80 10.01
CA LYS A 31 -4.33 6.37 11.36
C LYS A 31 -4.37 4.84 11.41
N ASN A 32 -3.51 4.26 12.22
CA ASN A 32 -3.38 2.81 12.38
C ASN A 32 -3.06 2.04 11.08
N GLY A 33 -2.65 2.69 9.98
CA GLY A 33 -2.33 2.03 8.71
C GLY A 33 -3.53 1.42 7.96
N GLU A 34 -4.76 1.86 8.22
CA GLU A 34 -5.96 1.28 7.58
C GLU A 34 -5.96 1.40 6.05
N ALA A 35 -5.57 2.56 5.51
CA ALA A 35 -5.48 2.77 4.06
C ALA A 35 -4.50 1.78 3.41
N ILE A 36 -3.34 1.57 4.04
CA ILE A 36 -2.33 0.63 3.59
C ILE A 36 -2.86 -0.81 3.59
N ARG A 37 -3.57 -1.22 4.67
CA ARG A 37 -4.18 -2.56 4.71
C ARG A 37 -5.22 -2.78 3.62
N ARG A 38 -6.02 -1.76 3.29
CA ARG A 38 -7.02 -1.87 2.21
C ARG A 38 -6.34 -2.00 0.85
N GLU A 39 -5.32 -1.19 0.59
CA GLU A 39 -4.51 -1.25 -0.63
C GLU A 39 -3.83 -2.62 -0.78
N GLN A 40 -3.18 -3.12 0.28
CA GLN A 40 -2.56 -4.43 0.28
C GLN A 40 -3.57 -5.55 -0.03
N ALA A 41 -4.73 -5.54 0.63
CA ALA A 41 -5.75 -6.55 0.38
C ALA A 41 -6.31 -6.49 -1.05
N GLN A 42 -6.32 -5.32 -1.68
CA GLN A 42 -6.68 -5.19 -3.09
C GLN A 42 -5.61 -5.78 -3.99
N LEU A 43 -4.35 -5.42 -3.79
CA LEU A 43 -3.22 -5.95 -4.55
C LEU A 43 -3.14 -7.48 -4.43
N ASP A 44 -3.36 -8.03 -3.24
CA ASP A 44 -3.38 -9.48 -3.03
C ASP A 44 -4.46 -10.16 -3.88
N ARG A 45 -5.66 -9.56 -3.98
CA ARG A 45 -6.73 -10.07 -4.84
C ARG A 45 -6.37 -10.00 -6.33
N GLU A 46 -5.77 -8.90 -6.76
CA GLU A 46 -5.33 -8.71 -8.14
C GLU A 46 -4.24 -9.73 -8.52
N ILE A 47 -3.27 -9.96 -7.63
CA ILE A 47 -2.23 -10.97 -7.80
C ILE A 47 -2.84 -12.37 -7.93
N GLU A 48 -3.79 -12.73 -7.07
CA GLU A 48 -4.44 -14.04 -7.13
C GLU A 48 -5.26 -14.21 -8.42
N GLN A 49 -5.90 -13.16 -8.91
CA GLN A 49 -6.57 -13.20 -10.20
C GLN A 49 -5.56 -13.41 -11.35
N LEU A 50 -4.47 -12.65 -11.38
CA LEU A 50 -3.43 -12.76 -12.40
C LEU A 50 -2.79 -14.15 -12.41
N LYS A 51 -2.52 -14.74 -11.24
CA LYS A 51 -2.02 -16.13 -11.14
C LYS A 51 -2.97 -17.13 -11.79
N ARG A 52 -4.29 -16.98 -11.59
CA ARG A 52 -5.29 -17.86 -12.22
C ARG A 52 -5.33 -17.69 -13.73
N GLU A 53 -5.24 -16.46 -14.22
CA GLU A 53 -5.21 -16.16 -15.66
C GLU A 53 -3.97 -16.76 -16.32
N ILE A 54 -2.79 -16.62 -15.71
CA ILE A 54 -1.54 -17.22 -16.19
C ILE A 54 -1.66 -18.74 -16.22
N ALA A 55 -2.10 -19.38 -15.13
CA ALA A 55 -2.29 -20.83 -15.08
C ALA A 55 -3.31 -21.33 -16.12
N GLY A 56 -4.35 -20.54 -16.40
CA GLY A 56 -5.32 -20.82 -17.45
C GLY A 56 -4.70 -20.74 -18.86
N ARG A 57 -3.87 -19.73 -19.13
CA ARG A 57 -3.17 -19.56 -20.41
C ARG A 57 -2.15 -20.66 -20.67
N GLU A 58 -1.36 -21.03 -19.66
CA GLU A 58 -0.41 -22.14 -19.76
C GLU A 58 -1.14 -23.45 -20.12
N ARG A 59 -2.30 -23.71 -19.51
CA ARG A 59 -3.10 -24.91 -19.80
C ARG A 59 -3.65 -24.95 -21.24
N ILE A 60 -3.93 -23.80 -21.85
CA ILE A 60 -4.36 -23.73 -23.27
C ILE A 60 -3.18 -23.98 -24.20
N SER A 61 -1.99 -23.46 -23.87
CA SER A 61 -0.78 -23.61 -24.70
C SER A 61 -0.23 -25.04 -24.77
N VAL A 62 -0.49 -25.91 -23.78
CA VAL A 62 -0.05 -27.32 -23.80
C VAL A 62 -1.01 -28.22 -24.58
N ASN A 63 -2.26 -27.79 -24.79
CA ASN A 63 -3.31 -28.58 -25.44
C ASN A 63 -3.65 -28.10 -26.87
N GLY A 64 -2.88 -27.15 -27.41
CA GLY A 64 -3.06 -26.57 -28.75
C GLY A 64 -1.98 -26.99 -29.72
#